data_AF-A0A9W7Y900-F1
#
_entry.id   AF-A0A9W7Y900-F1
#
_cell.length_a   1.000
_cell.length_b   1.000
_cell.length_c   1.000
_cell.angle_alpha   90.00
_cell.angle_beta   90.00
_cell.angle_gamma   90.00
#
_symmetry.space_group_name_H-M   'P 1'
#
loop_
_entity.id
_entity.type
_entity.pdbx_description
1 polymer ?
#
loop_
_entity_poly.entity_id
_entity_poly.type
_entity_poly.pdbx_seq_one_letter_code
_entity_poly.pdbx_strand_id
1 'polypeptide(L)'
;MADALQLYRSILRTHRLLPRELRFVGDQYVRSEFRSHRAVTEKRFLDQFFAQWASYLALLREQTKAHQSPLAGGAGPWQLGRRLDPGVVDRLDDAKAEQLLELHRASHEAASQPGGDVPGSSAPLPPRRK
;
A
#
# COMPACT_ATOMS: atom_id res chain seq x y z
N MET A 1 -19.97 6.32 19.13
CA MET A 1 -19.51 5.55 17.96
C MET A 1 -18.54 6.43 17.19
N ALA A 2 -17.31 6.00 16.95
CA ALA A 2 -16.34 6.81 16.20
C ALA A 2 -16.97 7.21 14.86
N ASP A 3 -17.07 8.51 14.60
CA ASP A 3 -17.72 9.05 13.40
C ASP A 3 -17.01 8.45 12.16
N ALA A 4 -17.77 7.93 11.20
CA ALA A 4 -17.25 7.37 9.95
C ALA A 4 -16.26 8.34 9.28
N LEU A 5 -16.51 9.65 9.41
CA LEU A 5 -15.64 10.70 8.93
C LEU A 5 -14.34 10.82 9.75
N GLN A 6 -14.37 10.57 11.06
CA GLN A 6 -13.15 10.52 11.88
C GLN A 6 -12.26 9.34 11.48
N LEU A 7 -12.85 8.16 11.25
CA LEU A 7 -12.10 6.98 10.80
C LEU A 7 -11.47 7.24 9.42
N TYR A 8 -12.26 7.71 8.47
CA TYR A 8 -11.80 8.08 7.13
C TYR A 8 -10.64 9.08 7.16
N ARG A 9 -10.79 10.20 7.89
CA ARG A 9 -9.74 11.21 8.02
C ARG A 9 -8.49 10.67 8.71
N SER A 10 -8.65 9.78 9.69
CA SER A 10 -7.52 9.19 10.41
C SER A 10 -6.71 8.27 9.50
N ILE A 11 -7.37 7.46 8.66
CA ILE A 11 -6.70 6.61 7.66
C ILE A 11 -5.90 7.48 6.68
N LEU A 12 -6.54 8.49 6.07
CA LEU A 12 -5.86 9.38 5.11
C LEU A 12 -4.71 10.18 5.73
N ARG A 13 -4.75 10.46 7.04
CA ARG A 13 -3.61 11.08 7.74
C ARG A 13 -2.46 10.10 7.89
N THR A 14 -2.73 8.86 8.31
CA THR A 14 -1.70 7.83 8.45
C THR A 14 -1.06 7.48 7.10
N HIS A 15 -1.82 7.49 6.00
CA HIS A 15 -1.28 7.28 4.65
C HIS A 15 -0.19 8.28 4.24
N ARG A 16 -0.16 9.48 4.84
CA ARG A 16 0.90 10.48 4.56
C ARG A 16 2.28 10.01 5.00
N LEU A 17 2.33 9.02 5.89
CA LEU A 17 3.54 8.40 6.39
C LEU A 17 3.98 7.21 5.54
N LEU A 18 3.22 6.82 4.51
CA LEU A 18 3.58 5.73 3.61
C LEU A 18 4.44 6.24 2.44
N PRO A 19 5.21 5.36 1.78
CA PRO A 19 5.81 5.63 0.48
C PRO A 19 4.79 6.19 -0.51
N ARG A 20 5.24 7.09 -1.39
CA ARG A 20 4.38 7.87 -2.29
C ARG A 20 3.45 6.98 -3.12
N GLU A 21 3.97 5.89 -3.64
CA GLU A 21 3.27 4.95 -4.52
C GLU A 21 2.18 4.22 -3.73
N LEU A 22 2.50 3.73 -2.53
CA LEU A 22 1.54 3.04 -1.66
C LEU A 22 0.46 4.00 -1.14
N ARG A 23 0.83 5.24 -0.81
CA ARG A 23 -0.12 6.29 -0.46
C ARG A 23 -1.10 6.55 -1.60
N PHE A 24 -0.60 6.68 -2.83
CA PHE A 24 -1.45 6.97 -3.99
C PHE A 24 -2.51 5.90 -4.19
N VAL A 25 -2.09 4.63 -4.24
CA VAL A 25 -3.01 3.49 -4.41
C VAL A 25 -3.97 3.39 -3.22
N GLY A 26 -3.47 3.51 -1.99
CA GLY A 26 -4.27 3.45 -0.77
C GLY A 26 -5.32 4.56 -0.69
N ASP A 27 -4.96 5.82 -0.97
CA ASP A 27 -5.89 6.96 -0.93
C ASP A 27 -7.06 6.76 -1.91
N GLN A 28 -6.79 6.23 -3.10
CA GLN A 28 -7.81 5.95 -4.11
C GLN A 28 -8.76 4.84 -3.66
N TYR A 29 -8.22 3.75 -3.10
CA TYR A 29 -9.02 2.64 -2.58
C TYR A 29 -9.90 3.05 -1.39
N VAL A 30 -9.35 3.76 -0.40
CA VAL A 30 -10.13 4.24 0.75
C VAL A 30 -11.29 5.15 0.30
N ARG A 31 -11.04 6.01 -0.69
CA ARG A 31 -12.08 6.88 -1.26
C ARG A 31 -13.19 6.10 -1.95
N SER A 32 -12.85 5.09 -2.75
CA SER A 32 -13.87 4.28 -3.43
C SER A 32 -14.70 3.50 -2.43
N GLU A 33 -14.06 2.82 -1.47
CA GLU A 33 -14.75 1.98 -0.50
C GLU A 33 -15.70 2.78 0.40
N PHE A 34 -15.24 3.88 0.98
CA PHE A 34 -16.10 4.74 1.81
C PHE A 34 -17.21 5.40 0.99
N ARG A 35 -17.01 5.67 -0.30
CA ARG A 35 -18.08 6.19 -1.17
C ARG A 35 -19.14 5.13 -1.43
N SER A 36 -18.73 3.91 -1.78
CA SER A 36 -19.64 2.79 -2.04
C SER A 36 -20.46 2.42 -0.79
N HIS A 37 -19.89 2.55 0.40
CA HIS A 37 -20.57 2.22 1.66
C HIS A 37 -21.50 3.34 2.19
N ARG A 38 -21.61 4.49 1.51
CA ARG A 38 -22.54 5.57 1.93
C ARG A 38 -24.01 5.18 1.81
N ALA A 39 -24.35 4.32 0.86
CA ALA A 39 -25.73 3.93 0.59
C ALA A 39 -26.16 2.67 1.36
N VAL A 40 -25.24 2.02 2.08
CA VAL A 40 -25.54 0.82 2.86
C VAL A 40 -26.27 1.23 4.14
N THR A 41 -27.50 0.80 4.29
CA THR A 41 -28.35 1.10 5.47
C THR A 41 -28.38 -0.04 6.48
N GLU A 42 -27.93 -1.22 6.07
CA GLU A 42 -28.01 -2.41 6.90
C GLU A 42 -26.91 -2.42 7.96
N LYS A 43 -27.32 -2.28 9.22
CA LYS A 43 -26.42 -2.05 10.37
C LYS A 43 -25.33 -3.10 10.51
N ARG A 44 -25.64 -4.39 10.30
CA ARG A 44 -24.64 -5.48 10.45
C ARG A 44 -23.44 -5.30 9.51
N PHE A 45 -23.70 -4.86 8.27
CA PHE A 45 -22.64 -4.64 7.29
C PHE A 45 -21.82 -3.40 7.62
N LEU A 46 -22.47 -2.35 8.12
CA LEU A 46 -21.77 -1.15 8.60
C LEU A 46 -20.89 -1.45 9.82
N ASP A 47 -21.38 -2.21 10.80
CA ASP A 47 -20.61 -2.58 11.99
C ASP A 47 -19.37 -3.40 11.61
N GLN A 48 -19.53 -4.38 10.73
CA GLN A 48 -18.40 -5.17 10.21
C GLN A 48 -17.43 -4.30 9.42
N PHE A 49 -17.92 -3.40 8.57
CA PHE A 49 -17.10 -2.45 7.82
C PHE A 49 -16.24 -1.61 8.77
N PHE A 50 -16.86 -0.93 9.75
CA PHE A 50 -16.12 -0.09 10.68
C PHE A 50 -15.11 -0.87 11.52
N ALA A 51 -15.44 -2.10 11.94
CA ALA A 51 -14.51 -2.96 12.66
C ALA A 51 -13.27 -3.28 11.81
N GLN A 52 -13.44 -3.69 10.56
CA GLN A 52 -12.32 -3.98 9.65
C GLN A 52 -11.46 -2.75 9.37
N TRP A 53 -12.07 -1.59 9.14
CA TRP A 53 -11.34 -0.34 8.89
C TRP A 53 -10.63 0.20 10.13
N ALA A 54 -11.19 -0.01 11.32
CA ALA A 54 -10.51 0.31 12.58
C ALA A 54 -9.28 -0.58 12.79
N SER A 55 -9.39 -1.89 12.53
CA SER A 55 -8.25 -2.81 12.56
C SER A 55 -7.18 -2.45 11.53
N TYR A 56 -7.59 -2.07 10.31
CA TYR A 56 -6.66 -1.59 9.28
C TYR A 56 -5.91 -0.33 9.72
N LEU A 57 -6.61 0.66 10.29
CA LEU A 57 -5.97 1.86 10.84
C LEU A 57 -4.98 1.53 11.96
N ALA A 58 -5.33 0.61 12.86
CA ALA A 58 -4.43 0.18 13.93
C ALA A 58 -3.15 -0.46 13.37
N LEU A 59 -3.28 -1.33 12.36
CA LEU A 59 -2.14 -1.94 11.66
C LEU A 59 -1.25 -0.89 10.98
N LEU A 60 -1.85 0.04 10.23
CA LEU A 60 -1.10 1.12 9.57
C LEU A 60 -0.34 1.98 10.58
N ARG A 61 -0.96 2.29 11.72
CA ARG A 61 -0.29 3.05 12.78
C ARG A 61 0.91 2.29 13.31
N GLU A 62 0.78 1.00 13.60
CA GLU A 62 1.90 0.14 14.03
C GLU A 62 3.06 0.19 13.03
N GLN A 63 2.77 -0.06 11.76
CA GLN A 63 3.79 -0.12 10.69
C GLN A 63 4.46 1.22 10.41
N THR A 64 3.75 2.33 10.67
CA THR A 64 4.29 3.67 10.44
C THR A 64 4.93 4.29 11.69
N LYS A 65 4.85 3.65 12.88
CA LYS A 65 5.45 4.17 14.13
C LYS A 65 6.93 4.51 13.97
N ALA A 66 7.71 3.64 13.33
CA ALA A 66 9.15 3.86 13.11
C ALA A 66 9.42 5.12 12.27
N HIS A 67 8.52 5.44 11.33
CA HIS A 67 8.62 6.61 10.45
C HIS A 67 7.89 7.85 10.99
N GLN A 68 7.25 7.76 12.17
CA GLN A 68 6.65 8.90 12.86
C GLN A 68 7.65 9.65 13.75
N SER A 69 8.76 9.01 14.14
CA SER A 69 9.74 9.60 15.05
C SER A 69 10.69 10.54 14.30
N PRO A 70 10.70 11.85 14.60
CA PRO A 70 11.62 12.80 13.95
C PRO A 70 13.10 12.58 14.35
N LEU A 71 13.35 11.82 15.42
CA LEU A 71 14.69 11.44 15.88
C LEU A 71 15.25 10.21 15.16
N ALA A 72 14.36 9.34 14.68
CA ALA A 72 14.72 8.23 13.80
C ALA A 72 14.76 8.77 12.38
N GLY A 73 15.83 9.48 12.02
CA GLY A 73 16.06 9.94 10.65
C GLY A 73 15.78 8.78 9.69
N GLY A 74 14.69 8.86 8.93
CA GLY A 74 13.93 7.74 8.37
C GLY A 74 14.70 6.79 7.44
N ALA A 75 15.64 6.04 8.00
CA ALA A 75 16.66 5.27 7.29
C ALA A 75 16.59 3.77 7.58
N GLY A 76 15.49 3.31 8.22
CA GLY A 76 15.17 1.89 8.32
C GLY A 76 14.45 1.42 7.05
N PRO A 77 14.69 0.19 6.58
CA PRO A 77 13.88 -0.42 5.51
C PRO A 77 12.40 -0.43 5.91
N TRP A 78 11.52 -0.05 4.98
CA TRP A 78 10.08 -0.09 5.18
C TRP A 78 9.62 -1.52 5.49
N GLN A 79 9.08 -1.73 6.69
CA GLN A 79 8.49 -2.99 7.11
C GLN A 79 6.97 -2.91 6.97
N LEU A 80 6.51 -2.91 5.72
CA LEU A 80 5.10 -2.83 5.37
C LEU A 80 4.56 -4.21 5.01
N GLY A 81 3.32 -4.47 5.41
CA GLY A 81 2.65 -5.76 5.20
C GLY A 81 2.73 -6.73 6.38
N ARG A 82 2.00 -7.84 6.27
CA ARG A 82 2.00 -8.95 7.22
C ARG A 82 2.10 -10.25 6.43
N ARG A 83 2.68 -11.29 7.04
CA ARG A 83 2.60 -12.64 6.45
C ARG A 83 1.13 -13.04 6.31
N LEU A 84 0.79 -13.66 5.19
CA LEU A 84 -0.55 -14.20 4.99
C LEU A 84 -0.80 -15.33 6.00
N ASP A 85 -1.98 -15.33 6.59
CA ASP A 85 -2.41 -16.41 7.47
C ASP A 85 -2.67 -17.68 6.63
N PRO A 86 -2.16 -18.86 7.04
CA PRO A 86 -2.35 -20.10 6.31
C PRO A 86 -3.82 -20.43 6.04
N GLY A 87 -4.72 -20.17 7.00
CA GLY A 87 -6.14 -20.43 6.84
C GLY A 87 -6.85 -19.45 5.91
N VAL A 88 -6.21 -18.34 5.53
CA VAL A 88 -6.67 -17.46 4.43
C VAL A 88 -6.21 -17.99 3.08
N VAL A 89 -5.01 -18.58 3.01
CA VAL A 89 -4.49 -19.26 1.81
C VAL A 89 -5.39 -20.41 1.41
N ASP A 90 -5.85 -21.21 2.37
CA ASP A 90 -6.73 -22.35 2.11
C ASP A 90 -8.12 -21.93 1.55
N ARG A 91 -8.49 -20.65 1.67
CA ARG A 91 -9.76 -20.09 1.17
C ARG A 91 -9.60 -19.32 -0.13
N LEU A 92 -8.37 -19.18 -0.64
CA LEU A 92 -8.13 -18.58 -1.94
C LEU A 92 -8.54 -19.56 -3.03
N ASP A 93 -9.25 -19.04 -4.02
CA ASP A 93 -9.53 -19.76 -5.26
C ASP A 93 -8.24 -19.92 -6.08
N ASP A 94 -8.14 -21.00 -6.87
CA ASP A 94 -6.94 -21.36 -7.61
C ASP A 94 -6.45 -20.23 -8.51
N ALA A 95 -7.36 -19.57 -9.24
CA ALA A 95 -7.01 -18.44 -10.11
C ALA A 95 -6.41 -17.25 -9.33
N LYS A 96 -6.91 -16.99 -8.12
CA LYS A 96 -6.39 -15.91 -7.27
C LYS A 96 -5.05 -16.27 -6.64
N ALA A 97 -4.87 -17.55 -6.28
CA ALA A 97 -3.60 -18.05 -5.77
C ALA A 97 -2.51 -17.97 -6.85
N GLU A 98 -2.83 -18.34 -8.09
CA GLU A 98 -1.93 -18.21 -9.24
C GLU A 98 -1.53 -16.76 -9.49
N GLN A 99 -2.50 -15.83 -9.52
CA GLN A 99 -2.22 -14.41 -9.72
C GLN A 99 -1.30 -13.85 -8.62
N LEU A 100 -1.50 -14.25 -7.36
CA LEU A 100 -0.62 -13.85 -6.26
C LEU A 100 0.80 -14.41 -6.41
N LEU A 101 0.92 -15.66 -6.88
CA LEU A 101 2.21 -16.29 -7.12
C LEU A 101 2.97 -15.64 -8.29
N GLU A 102 2.27 -15.32 -9.36
CA GLU A 102 2.81 -14.57 -10.50
C GLU A 102 3.35 -13.21 -10.04
N LEU A 103 2.54 -12.45 -9.28
CA LEU A 103 2.95 -11.17 -8.73
C LEU A 103 4.18 -11.29 -7.82
N HIS A 104 4.23 -12.34 -6.98
CA HIS A 104 5.37 -12.59 -6.10
C HIS A 104 6.65 -12.86 -6.89
N ARG A 105 6.59 -13.71 -7.93
CA ARG A 105 7.73 -14.01 -8.81
C ARG A 105 8.21 -12.76 -9.54
N ALA A 106 7.30 -12.01 -10.18
CA ALA A 106 7.63 -10.78 -10.89
C ALA A 106 8.33 -9.74 -9.98
N SER A 107 7.88 -9.62 -8.72
CA SER A 107 8.49 -8.72 -7.74
C SER A 107 9.90 -9.16 -7.34
N HIS A 108 10.15 -10.47 -7.22
CA HIS A 108 11.48 -11.03 -6.91
C HIS A 108 12.44 -10.97 -8.11
N GLU A 109 11.95 -11.16 -9.33
CA GLU A 109 12.73 -11.02 -10.55
C GLU A 109 13.18 -9.58 -10.77
N ALA A 110 12.29 -8.61 -10.58
CA ALA A 110 12.62 -7.18 -10.65
C ALA A 110 13.68 -6.77 -9.60
N ALA A 111 13.66 -7.39 -8.42
CA ALA A 111 14.68 -7.18 -7.39
C ALA A 111 16.02 -7.88 -7.68
N SER A 112 16.03 -8.88 -8.57
CA SER A 112 17.20 -9.69 -8.93
C SER A 112 17.92 -9.24 -10.20
N GLN A 113 17.46 -8.18 -10.87
CA GLN A 113 18.19 -7.53 -11.98
C GLN A 113 18.98 -6.31 -11.46
N PRO A 114 20.28 -6.44 -11.17
CA PRO A 114 21.12 -5.28 -10.90
C PRO A 114 21.54 -4.66 -12.25
N GLY A 115 21.01 -3.49 -12.58
CA GLY A 115 21.50 -2.67 -13.69
C GLY A 115 21.26 -3.26 -15.09
N GLY A 116 20.05 -3.10 -15.60
CA GLY A 116 19.84 -3.17 -17.05
C GLY A 116 20.47 -1.92 -17.69
N ASP A 117 21.59 -2.10 -18.38
CA ASP A 117 22.14 -1.14 -19.34
C ASP A 117 21.01 -0.51 -20.15
N VAL A 118 20.93 0.82 -20.14
CA VAL A 118 20.10 1.56 -21.09
C VAL A 118 20.82 1.51 -22.43
N PRO A 119 20.40 0.72 -23.43
CA PRO A 119 21.01 0.75 -24.74
C PRO A 119 20.36 1.89 -25.51
N GLY A 120 21.02 3.06 -25.53
CA GLY A 120 20.62 4.16 -26.41
C GLY A 120 20.49 5.53 -25.75
N SER A 121 21.56 6.02 -25.14
CA SER A 121 21.79 7.47 -25.09
C SER A 121 23.21 7.77 -25.58
N SER A 122 23.44 7.49 -26.86
CA SER A 122 24.56 8.06 -27.60
C SER A 122 23.98 9.09 -28.55
N ALA A 123 23.66 10.27 -28.01
CA ALA A 123 23.49 11.47 -28.83
C ALA A 123 24.86 12.17 -28.91
N PRO A 124 25.36 12.51 -30.11
CA PRO A 124 26.69 13.06 -30.27
C PRO A 124 26.76 14.50 -29.72
N LEU A 125 27.87 14.79 -29.03
CA LEU A 125 28.23 16.14 -28.58
C LEU A 125 28.33 17.10 -29.78
N PRO A 126 27.76 18.32 -29.72
CA PRO A 126 28.00 19.32 -30.74
C PRO A 126 29.44 19.86 -30.66
N PRO A 127 30.09 20.19 -31.80
CA PRO A 127 31.46 20.70 -31.80
C PRO A 127 31.51 22.11 -31.19
N ARG A 128 32.45 22.31 -30.26
CA ARG A 128 32.80 23.64 -29.75
C ARG A 128 33.35 24.48 -30.91
N ARG A 129 32.66 25.58 -31.24
CA ARG A 129 33.22 26.62 -32.11
C ARG A 129 34.33 27.37 -31.36
N LYS A 130 35.35 27.76 -32.14
CA LYS A 130 36.63 28.38 -31.76
C LYS A 130 36.49 29.57 -30.83
#